data_AF-A0A0Q7T8C6-F1
#
_entry.id   AF-A0A0Q7T8C6-F1
#
_cell.length_a   1.000
_cell.length_b   1.000
_cell.length_c   1.000
_cell.angle_alpha   90.00
_cell.angle_beta   90.00
_cell.angle_gamma   90.00
#
_symmetry.space_group_name_H-M   'P 1'
#
loop_
_entity.id
_entity.type
_entity.pdbx_description
1 polymer ?
#
loop_
_entity_poly.entity_id
_entity_poly.type
_entity_poly.pdbx_seq_one_letter_code
_entity_poly.pdbx_strand_id
1 'polypeptide(L)'
;MMSGHLVAILHSLPAGAGTRTLNRIEIAREALDCASASIANLYAASLPNSNCLAVSGTETAWRAGRDEITRELSRADTTDVLLGYGVQLPTGDQRLVFRAQLSWLTDRLGEHQHRVWTFGGRPTHPSRWHRVVRRDALGETVATSARALLIPSA
;
A
#
# COMPACT_ATOMS: atom_id res chain seq x y z
N MET A 1 3.02 -13.48 -21.53
CA MET A 1 1.70 -13.47 -20.87
C MET A 1 1.90 -12.82 -19.51
N MET A 2 1.05 -11.87 -19.11
CA MET A 2 1.08 -11.32 -17.75
C MET A 2 0.69 -12.45 -16.78
N SER A 3 1.39 -12.58 -15.66
CA SER A 3 1.16 -13.62 -14.66
C SER A 3 1.23 -13.04 -13.25
N GLY A 4 0.59 -13.70 -12.29
CA GLY A 4 0.62 -13.27 -10.89
C GLY A 4 -0.35 -12.13 -10.56
N HIS A 5 -0.40 -11.82 -9.27
CA HIS A 5 -1.33 -10.89 -8.67
C HIS A 5 -0.58 -9.90 -7.76
N LEU A 6 -0.88 -8.62 -7.92
CA LEU A 6 -0.33 -7.53 -7.12
C LEU A 6 -1.31 -7.14 -6.00
N VAL A 7 -0.88 -7.24 -4.75
CA VAL A 7 -1.65 -6.73 -3.61
C VAL A 7 -1.10 -5.36 -3.19
N ALA A 8 -1.90 -4.31 -3.31
CA ALA A 8 -1.53 -2.98 -2.81
C ALA A 8 -2.00 -2.81 -1.36
N ILE A 9 -1.06 -2.74 -0.41
CA ILE A 9 -1.35 -2.52 1.01
C ILE A 9 -1.33 -1.02 1.31
N LEU A 10 -2.51 -0.45 1.52
CA LEU A 10 -2.71 0.97 1.77
C LEU A 10 -3.05 1.26 3.24
N HIS A 11 -3.17 2.53 3.58
CA HIS A 11 -3.41 2.96 4.96
C HIS A 11 -4.82 2.62 5.44
N SER A 12 -5.84 3.03 4.68
CA SER A 12 -7.25 2.97 5.06
C SER A 12 -8.14 3.05 3.83
N LEU A 13 -9.41 2.66 4.00
CA LEU A 13 -10.40 2.79 2.93
C LEU A 13 -10.50 4.24 2.43
N PRO A 14 -10.72 4.45 1.12
CA PRO A 14 -10.85 5.79 0.57
C PRO A 14 -12.12 6.48 1.09
N ALA A 15 -12.01 7.77 1.40
CA ALA A 15 -13.16 8.60 1.76
C ALA A 15 -14.03 9.03 0.54
N GLY A 16 -13.68 8.61 -0.67
CA GLY A 16 -14.39 8.93 -1.90
C GLY A 16 -14.11 7.90 -3.00
N ALA A 17 -14.42 8.22 -4.26
CA ALA A 17 -14.36 7.27 -5.38
C ALA A 17 -12.99 6.62 -5.64
N GLY A 18 -11.89 7.15 -5.08
CA GLY A 18 -10.59 6.50 -5.12
C GLY A 18 -9.95 6.39 -6.50
N THR A 19 -10.55 6.96 -7.56
CA THR A 19 -10.14 6.79 -8.97
C THR A 19 -8.66 7.05 -9.20
N ARG A 20 -8.09 8.10 -8.57
CA ARG A 20 -6.67 8.39 -8.69
C ARG A 20 -5.79 7.27 -8.12
N THR A 21 -6.17 6.73 -6.96
CA THR A 21 -5.44 5.62 -6.31
C THR A 21 -5.54 4.36 -7.17
N LEU A 22 -6.74 4.03 -7.64
CA LEU A 22 -6.99 2.88 -8.51
C LEU A 22 -6.16 2.96 -9.80
N ASN A 23 -6.19 4.11 -10.49
CA ASN A 23 -5.39 4.31 -11.71
C ASN A 23 -3.87 4.18 -11.45
N ARG A 24 -3.38 4.52 -10.24
CA ARG A 24 -1.96 4.36 -9.91
C ARG A 24 -1.59 2.92 -9.58
N ILE A 25 -2.49 2.17 -8.96
CA ILE A 25 -2.30 0.74 -8.73
C ILE A 25 -2.32 0.01 -10.07
N GLU A 26 -3.18 0.42 -11.00
CA GLU A 26 -3.21 -0.15 -12.34
C GLU A 26 -1.90 0.08 -13.10
N ILE A 27 -1.35 1.30 -13.04
CA ILE A 27 -0.01 1.59 -13.58
C ILE A 27 1.07 0.71 -12.93
N ALA A 28 0.96 0.43 -11.62
CA ALA A 28 1.91 -0.42 -10.93
C ALA A 28 1.78 -1.89 -11.37
N ARG A 29 0.54 -2.37 -11.51
CA ARG A 29 0.23 -3.70 -12.02
C ARG A 29 0.84 -3.91 -13.40
N GLU A 30 0.66 -2.95 -14.30
CA GLU A 30 1.25 -2.96 -15.64
C GLU A 30 2.77 -2.91 -15.60
N ALA A 31 3.36 -2.02 -14.80
CA ALA A 31 4.81 -1.86 -14.69
C ALA A 31 5.51 -3.10 -14.09
N LEU A 32 4.82 -3.87 -13.26
CA LEU A 32 5.30 -5.12 -12.65
C LEU A 32 4.86 -6.37 -13.43
N ASP A 33 4.23 -6.19 -14.59
CA ASP A 33 3.80 -7.28 -15.48
C ASP A 33 2.83 -8.30 -14.81
N CYS A 34 2.07 -7.84 -13.79
CA CYS A 34 1.08 -8.63 -13.05
C CYS A 34 -0.25 -8.75 -13.80
N ALA A 35 -0.91 -9.91 -13.77
CA ALA A 35 -2.17 -10.11 -14.49
C ALA A 35 -3.36 -9.35 -13.87
N SER A 36 -3.36 -9.20 -12.55
CA SER A 36 -4.43 -8.54 -11.79
C SER A 36 -3.88 -7.83 -10.56
N ALA A 37 -4.70 -6.98 -9.92
CA ALA A 37 -4.35 -6.32 -8.68
C ALA A 37 -5.54 -6.22 -7.72
N SER A 38 -5.27 -6.23 -6.42
CA SER A 38 -6.23 -5.97 -5.34
C SER A 38 -5.69 -4.90 -4.37
N ILE A 39 -6.56 -4.46 -3.46
CA ILE A 39 -6.22 -3.52 -2.40
C ILE A 39 -6.57 -4.19 -1.08
N ALA A 40 -5.64 -4.13 -0.13
CA ALA A 40 -5.89 -4.39 1.28
C ALA A 40 -5.49 -3.16 2.09
N ASN A 41 -6.11 -2.94 3.24
CA ASN A 41 -5.82 -1.77 4.07
C ASN A 41 -5.31 -2.18 5.45
N LEU A 42 -4.31 -1.45 5.95
CA LEU A 42 -3.88 -1.60 7.35
C LEU A 42 -5.05 -1.38 8.31
N TYR A 43 -5.93 -0.43 7.99
CA TYR A 43 -7.12 -0.07 8.75
C TYR A 43 -8.38 -0.18 7.89
N ALA A 44 -9.23 -1.18 8.15
CA ALA A 44 -10.40 -1.50 7.31
C ALA A 44 -11.63 -0.60 7.57
N ALA A 45 -11.40 0.70 7.77
CA ALA A 45 -12.45 1.70 7.87
C ALA A 45 -12.01 2.99 7.16
N SER A 46 -12.99 3.79 6.73
CA SER A 46 -12.74 5.07 6.08
C SER A 46 -12.26 6.09 7.11
N LEU A 47 -11.21 6.83 6.74
CA LEU A 47 -10.69 7.93 7.55
C LEU A 47 -10.62 9.19 6.67
N PRO A 48 -11.11 10.34 7.16
CA PRO A 48 -10.94 11.61 6.43
C PRO A 48 -9.47 11.93 6.17
N ASN A 49 -8.59 11.58 7.11
CA ASN A 49 -7.13 11.62 6.97
C ASN A 49 -6.46 10.74 8.05
N SER A 50 -5.15 10.50 7.93
CA SER A 50 -4.39 9.67 8.87
C SER A 50 -4.36 10.20 10.31
N ASN A 51 -4.55 11.51 10.53
CA ASN A 51 -4.63 12.08 11.87
C ASN A 51 -5.95 11.74 12.57
N CYS A 52 -6.98 11.31 11.84
CA CYS A 52 -8.28 10.91 12.41
C CYS A 52 -8.22 9.57 13.14
N LEU A 53 -7.14 8.78 13.01
CA LEU A 53 -6.95 7.56 13.80
C LEU A 53 -7.06 7.84 15.31
N ALA A 54 -6.60 9.02 15.77
CA ALA A 54 -6.64 9.44 17.17
C ALA A 54 -8.05 9.47 17.77
N VAL A 55 -9.08 9.66 16.95
CA VAL A 55 -10.46 9.88 17.41
C VAL A 55 -11.34 8.64 17.22
N SER A 56 -10.95 7.71 16.35
CA SER A 56 -11.86 6.67 15.86
C SER A 56 -11.23 5.28 15.71
N GLY A 57 -9.97 5.09 16.11
CA GLY A 57 -9.30 3.79 16.01
C GLY A 57 -10.02 2.72 16.83
N THR A 58 -10.75 1.82 16.17
CA THR A 58 -11.36 0.65 16.81
C THR A 58 -10.47 -0.57 16.60
N GLU A 59 -10.32 -1.40 17.63
CA GLU A 59 -9.59 -2.67 17.52
C GLU A 59 -10.15 -3.55 16.38
N THR A 60 -11.47 -3.52 16.19
CA THR A 60 -12.17 -4.24 15.13
C THR A 60 -11.67 -3.87 13.73
N ALA A 61 -11.45 -2.59 13.44
CA ALA A 61 -10.99 -2.15 12.12
C ALA A 61 -9.51 -2.52 11.85
N TRP A 62 -8.67 -2.56 12.89
CA TRP A 62 -7.31 -3.09 12.79
C TRP A 62 -7.31 -4.60 12.52
N ARG A 63 -8.13 -5.36 13.27
CA ARG A 63 -8.28 -6.81 13.10
C ARG A 63 -8.80 -7.15 11.70
N ALA A 64 -9.84 -6.48 11.24
CA ALA A 64 -10.37 -6.68 9.90
C ALA A 64 -9.33 -6.39 8.81
N GLY A 65 -8.49 -5.36 8.98
CA GLY A 65 -7.37 -5.10 8.08
C GLY A 65 -6.35 -6.23 8.07
N ARG A 66 -6.04 -6.82 9.25
CA ARG A 66 -5.17 -8.00 9.34
C ARG A 66 -5.74 -9.21 8.61
N ASP A 67 -7.04 -9.46 8.80
CA ASP A 67 -7.72 -10.60 8.19
C ASP A 67 -7.72 -10.48 6.66
N GLU A 68 -8.01 -9.28 6.13
CA GLU A 68 -7.96 -9.00 4.69
C GLU A 68 -6.55 -9.16 4.13
N ILE A 69 -5.54 -8.54 4.76
CA ILE A 69 -4.14 -8.68 4.33
C ILE A 69 -3.71 -10.14 4.34
N THR A 70 -4.03 -10.89 5.39
CA THR A 70 -3.68 -12.31 5.50
C THR A 70 -4.30 -13.12 4.36
N ARG A 71 -5.57 -12.87 4.05
CA ARG A 71 -6.27 -13.52 2.94
C ARG A 71 -5.59 -13.22 1.61
N GLU A 72 -5.27 -11.97 1.32
CA GLU A 72 -4.64 -11.56 0.06
C GLU A 72 -3.21 -12.11 -0.09
N LEU A 73 -2.41 -12.09 0.98
CA LEU A 73 -1.06 -12.65 0.99
C LEU A 73 -1.03 -14.18 0.88
N SER A 74 -2.11 -14.86 1.29
CA SER A 74 -2.22 -16.33 1.23
C SER A 74 -2.73 -16.84 -0.11
N ARG A 75 -3.13 -15.97 -1.04
CA ARG A 75 -3.59 -16.41 -2.36
C ARG A 75 -2.42 -17.02 -3.13
N ALA A 76 -2.66 -18.15 -3.79
CA ALA A 76 -1.63 -18.85 -4.56
C ALA A 76 -1.10 -18.05 -5.76
N ASP A 77 -1.88 -17.09 -6.27
CA ASP A 77 -1.51 -16.23 -7.40
C ASP A 77 -0.86 -14.91 -6.96
N THR A 78 -0.83 -14.58 -5.67
CA THR A 78 -0.13 -13.38 -5.16
C THR A 78 1.38 -13.59 -5.27
N THR A 79 2.03 -12.72 -6.03
CA THR A 79 3.49 -12.74 -6.26
C THR A 79 4.16 -11.44 -5.84
N ASP A 80 3.40 -10.34 -5.82
CA ASP A 80 3.90 -8.99 -5.63
C ASP A 80 3.06 -8.24 -4.60
N VAL A 81 3.74 -7.49 -3.74
CA VAL A 81 3.10 -6.64 -2.72
C VAL A 81 3.59 -5.22 -2.88
N LEU A 82 2.68 -4.27 -3.08
CA LEU A 82 3.00 -2.85 -3.12
C LEU A 82 2.66 -2.20 -1.78
N LEU A 83 3.66 -1.66 -1.08
CA LEU A 83 3.45 -0.90 0.14
C LEU A 83 3.15 0.56 -0.19
N GLY A 84 1.95 1.01 0.17
CA GLY A 84 1.43 2.35 -0.11
C GLY A 84 0.73 2.99 1.08
N TYR A 85 1.04 2.58 2.31
CA TYR A 85 0.35 3.06 3.52
C TYR A 85 0.79 4.45 4.01
N GLY A 86 1.73 5.10 3.35
CA GLY A 86 2.27 6.41 3.71
C GLY A 86 3.33 6.34 4.81
N VAL A 87 4.10 7.42 4.95
CA VAL A 87 5.21 7.51 5.93
C VAL A 87 4.88 8.37 7.15
N GLN A 88 3.69 8.97 7.19
CA GLN A 88 3.28 9.82 8.29
C GLN A 88 2.64 8.98 9.39
N LEU A 89 3.30 8.92 10.55
CA LEU A 89 2.75 8.24 11.72
C LEU A 89 1.59 9.04 12.32
N PRO A 90 0.58 8.35 12.88
CA PRO A 90 -0.40 8.98 13.77
C PRO A 90 0.27 9.58 15.01
N THR A 91 -0.40 10.53 15.64
CA THR A 91 0.03 11.15 16.90
C THR A 91 -0.59 10.42 18.11
N GLY A 92 0.01 10.60 19.29
CA GLY A 92 -0.49 10.00 20.55
C GLY A 92 -0.43 8.48 20.59
N ASP A 93 -1.32 7.87 21.36
CA ASP A 93 -1.35 6.42 21.62
C ASP A 93 -1.59 5.58 20.35
N GLN A 94 -2.25 6.15 19.35
CA GLN A 94 -2.44 5.50 18.05
C GLN A 94 -1.12 5.25 17.32
N ARG A 95 -0.06 5.99 17.65
CA ARG A 95 1.29 5.69 17.16
C ARG A 95 1.76 4.30 17.57
N LEU A 96 1.42 3.86 18.79
CA LEU A 96 1.80 2.55 19.30
C LEU A 96 1.04 1.45 18.56
N VAL A 97 -0.27 1.61 18.40
CA VAL A 97 -1.12 0.66 17.67
C VAL A 97 -0.70 0.56 16.21
N PHE A 98 -0.43 1.69 15.54
CA PHE A 98 0.05 1.71 14.17
C PHE A 98 1.41 1.02 14.02
N ARG A 99 2.34 1.24 14.96
CA ARG A 99 3.63 0.54 14.98
C ARG A 99 3.47 -0.96 15.18
N ALA A 100 2.59 -1.39 16.07
CA ALA A 100 2.28 -2.79 16.27
C ALA A 100 1.69 -3.42 14.99
N GLN A 101 0.83 -2.67 14.28
CA GLN A 101 0.30 -3.10 12.98
C GLN A 101 1.40 -3.24 11.92
N LEU A 102 2.34 -2.28 11.85
CA LEU A 102 3.46 -2.37 10.91
C LEU A 102 4.42 -3.52 11.25
N SER A 103 4.72 -3.73 12.53
CA SER A 103 5.52 -4.88 12.98
C SER A 103 4.86 -6.19 12.56
N TRP A 104 3.57 -6.34 12.85
CA TRP A 104 2.79 -7.51 12.42
C TRP A 104 2.82 -7.69 10.89
N LEU A 105 2.68 -6.61 10.12
CA LEU A 105 2.75 -6.70 8.66
C LEU A 105 4.14 -7.16 8.19
N THR A 106 5.21 -6.62 8.77
CA THR A 106 6.58 -7.03 8.45
C THR A 106 6.79 -8.51 8.72
N ASP A 107 6.35 -9.01 9.88
CA ASP A 107 6.44 -10.43 10.22
C ASP A 107 5.70 -11.28 9.19
N ARG A 108 4.46 -10.88 8.83
CA ARG A 108 3.65 -11.60 7.82
C ARG A 108 4.29 -11.58 6.44
N LEU A 109 4.85 -10.46 6.00
CA LEU A 109 5.55 -10.41 4.72
C LEU A 109 6.76 -11.35 4.71
N GLY A 110 7.45 -11.52 5.84
CA GLY A 110 8.57 -12.46 5.97
C GLY A 110 8.18 -13.94 5.95
N GLU A 111 6.91 -14.28 6.22
CA GLU A 111 6.39 -15.65 6.14
C GLU A 111 6.13 -16.11 4.68
N HIS A 112 6.08 -15.18 3.73
CA HIS A 112 5.78 -15.46 2.33
C HIS A 112 6.93 -15.05 1.41
N GLN A 113 7.05 -15.72 0.26
CA GLN A 113 8.06 -15.40 -0.76
C GLN A 113 7.57 -14.36 -1.77
N HIS A 114 6.97 -13.27 -1.29
CA HIS A 114 6.45 -12.19 -2.14
C HIS A 114 7.54 -11.18 -2.49
N ARG A 115 7.51 -10.64 -3.71
CA ARG A 115 8.32 -9.47 -4.06
C ARG A 115 7.65 -8.23 -3.48
N VAL A 116 8.30 -7.59 -2.51
CA VAL A 116 7.76 -6.39 -1.87
C VAL A 116 8.29 -5.16 -2.60
N TRP A 117 7.40 -4.23 -2.94
CA TRP A 117 7.68 -3.03 -3.71
C TRP A 117 7.25 -1.77 -2.97
N THR A 118 7.96 -0.69 -3.25
CA THR A 118 7.65 0.65 -2.79
C THR A 118 7.77 1.63 -3.95
N PHE A 119 7.14 2.80 -3.86
CA PHE A 119 7.29 3.85 -4.87
C PHE A 119 8.23 4.95 -4.38
N GLY A 120 9.37 5.12 -5.03
CA GLY A 120 10.44 6.02 -4.64
C GLY A 120 11.18 5.59 -3.38
N GLY A 121 11.28 4.27 -3.13
CA GLY A 121 12.04 3.67 -2.03
C GLY A 121 11.40 3.83 -0.64
N ARG A 122 10.12 4.20 -0.59
CA ARG A 122 9.34 4.40 0.65
C ARG A 122 7.91 3.95 0.41
N PRO A 123 7.13 3.58 1.45
CA PRO A 123 5.72 3.17 1.31
C PRO A 123 4.81 4.35 0.96
N THR A 124 5.12 5.09 -0.11
CA THR A 124 4.46 6.32 -0.50
C THR A 124 3.07 6.01 -1.02
N HIS A 125 2.06 6.63 -0.43
CA HIS A 125 0.68 6.43 -0.86
C HIS A 125 0.49 6.78 -2.35
N PRO A 126 -0.23 5.97 -3.16
CA PRO A 126 -0.37 6.17 -4.60
C PRO A 126 -0.85 7.57 -5.02
N SER A 127 -1.75 8.18 -4.24
CA SER A 127 -2.20 9.56 -4.46
C SER A 127 -1.06 10.61 -4.43
N ARG A 128 0.08 10.30 -3.79
CA ARG A 128 1.25 11.17 -3.63
C ARG A 128 2.38 10.87 -4.60
N TRP A 129 2.29 9.86 -5.47
CA TRP A 129 3.37 9.51 -6.41
C TRP A 129 3.80 10.65 -7.34
N HIS A 130 2.87 11.53 -7.72
CA HIS A 130 3.20 12.74 -8.48
C HIS A 130 4.24 13.64 -7.80
N ARG A 131 4.30 13.63 -6.46
CA ARG A 131 5.29 14.40 -5.69
C ARG A 131 6.67 13.77 -5.78
N VAL A 132 6.74 12.44 -5.78
CA VAL A 132 7.98 11.67 -5.98
C VAL A 132 8.50 11.89 -7.40
N VAL A 133 7.64 11.74 -8.42
CA VAL A 133 8.01 12.00 -9.81
C VAL A 133 8.50 13.43 -10.00
N ARG A 134 7.81 14.44 -9.45
CA ARG A 134 8.27 15.83 -9.53
C ARG A 134 9.66 16.04 -8.91
N ARG A 135 10.03 15.24 -7.90
CA ARG A 135 11.33 15.32 -7.22
C ARG A 135 12.42 14.57 -7.98
N ASP A 136 12.11 13.37 -8.48
CA ASP A 136 13.11 12.39 -8.91
C ASP A 136 13.15 12.16 -10.44
N ALA A 137 12.12 12.57 -11.17
CA ALA A 137 11.95 12.35 -12.60
C ALA A 137 11.29 13.57 -13.26
N LEU A 138 12.02 14.69 -13.29
CA LEU A 138 11.52 15.98 -13.80
C LEU A 138 11.06 15.88 -15.25
N GLY A 139 9.84 16.37 -15.52
CA GLY A 139 9.23 16.35 -16.86
C GLY A 139 8.51 15.05 -17.21
N GLU A 140 8.63 14.01 -16.37
CA GLU A 140 7.94 12.75 -16.60
C GLU A 140 6.57 12.68 -15.93
N THR A 141 5.80 11.68 -16.36
CA THR A 141 4.55 11.29 -15.71
C THR A 141 4.77 10.11 -14.79
N VAL A 142 3.85 9.89 -13.85
CA VAL A 142 3.88 8.68 -13.02
C VAL A 142 3.80 7.40 -13.85
N ALA A 143 3.11 7.40 -15.00
CA ALA A 143 3.03 6.21 -15.85
C ALA A 143 4.40 5.89 -16.48
N THR A 144 5.08 6.91 -17.01
CA THR A 144 6.39 6.72 -17.66
C THR A 144 7.49 6.38 -16.66
N SER A 145 7.45 6.95 -15.45
CA SER A 145 8.48 6.70 -14.42
C SER A 145 8.20 5.46 -13.56
N ALA A 146 7.04 4.81 -13.69
CA ALA A 146 6.60 3.79 -12.74
C ALA A 146 7.59 2.63 -12.61
N ARG A 147 8.06 2.09 -13.73
CA ARG A 147 8.99 0.95 -13.75
C ARG A 147 10.32 1.28 -13.07
N ALA A 148 10.80 2.52 -13.18
CA ALA A 148 12.04 2.97 -12.54
C ALA A 148 11.86 3.31 -11.05
N LEU A 149 10.67 3.77 -10.66
CA LEU A 149 10.39 4.22 -9.29
C LEU A 149 9.73 3.16 -8.41
N LEU A 150 9.30 2.03 -8.97
CA LEU A 150 8.93 0.83 -8.21
C LEU A 150 10.21 0.11 -7.78
N ILE A 151 10.59 0.33 -6.52
CA ILE A 151 11.84 -0.15 -5.95
C ILE A 151 11.53 -1.32 -5.02
N PRO A 152 12.23 -2.46 -5.14
CA PRO A 152 12.11 -3.57 -4.20
C PRO A 152 12.38 -3.07 -2.77
N SER A 153 11.51 -3.42 -1.84
CA SER A 153 11.80 -3.27 -0.41
C SER A 153 12.63 -4.46 0.03
N ALA A 154 13.76 -4.19 0.67
CA ALA A 154 14.47 -5.18 1.47
C ALA A 154 13.63 -5.61 2.68
#